data_AF-A0AA35X1Y5-F1
#
_entry.id   AF-A0AA35X1Y5-F1
#
_cell.length_a   1.000
_cell.length_b   1.000
_cell.length_c   1.000
_cell.angle_alpha   90.00
_cell.angle_beta   90.00
_cell.angle_gamma   90.00
#
_symmetry.space_group_name_H-M   'P 1'
#
loop_
_entity.id
_entity.type
_entity.pdbx_description
1 polymer ?
#
loop_
_entity_poly.entity_id
_entity_poly.type
_entity_poly.pdbx_seq_one_letter_code
_entity_poly.pdbx_strand_id
1 'polypeptide(L)'
;MPSILDDIVAAKRLELAEAMQAVSYADVEHAAAEQPRPLNLSGALTSGGIRLIAEVKKASPSRGLLSPNFDPVHLAHTYVSNGAAAISCLTDPRFQGELAHLSSIKQSGASGRAPVIRKDFIFDPYQVYEARAAVPTASS
;
A
#
# COMPACT_ATOMS: atom_id res chain seq x y z
N MET A 1 -28.17 12.71 -2.92
CA MET A 1 -27.24 13.06 -1.83
C MET A 1 -25.94 12.33 -2.11
N PRO A 2 -24.78 13.00 -2.10
CA PRO A 2 -23.50 12.34 -2.27
C PRO A 2 -23.26 11.33 -1.14
N SER A 3 -22.67 10.19 -1.47
CA SER A 3 -22.28 9.16 -0.52
C SER A 3 -20.86 9.41 0.01
N ILE A 4 -20.49 8.73 1.12
CA ILE A 4 -19.12 8.78 1.62
C ILE A 4 -18.09 8.30 0.59
N LEU A 5 -18.49 7.40 -0.31
CA LEU A 5 -17.63 6.93 -1.40
C LEU A 5 -17.42 8.03 -2.46
N ASP A 6 -18.46 8.79 -2.78
CA ASP A 6 -18.35 9.90 -3.74
C ASP A 6 -17.38 10.97 -3.23
N ASP A 7 -17.46 11.31 -1.93
CA ASP A 7 -16.53 12.26 -1.29
C ASP A 7 -15.08 11.77 -1.34
N ILE A 8 -14.88 10.46 -1.10
CA ILE A 8 -13.55 9.85 -1.15
C ILE A 8 -13.00 9.89 -2.58
N VAL A 9 -13.79 9.49 -3.57
CA VAL A 9 -13.36 9.47 -4.97
C VAL A 9 -13.10 10.90 -5.47
N ALA A 10 -13.90 11.89 -5.06
CA ALA A 10 -13.69 13.29 -5.41
C ALA A 10 -12.35 13.81 -4.86
N ALA A 11 -12.03 13.56 -3.58
CA ALA A 11 -10.74 13.91 -3.00
C ALA A 11 -9.58 13.20 -3.71
N LYS A 12 -9.73 11.90 -3.99
CA LYS A 12 -8.70 11.09 -4.66
C LYS A 12 -8.38 11.56 -6.08
N ARG A 13 -9.33 12.18 -6.80
CA ARG A 13 -9.06 12.78 -8.11
C ARG A 13 -8.14 13.99 -8.04
N LEU A 14 -8.24 14.79 -6.97
CA LEU A 14 -7.33 15.91 -6.72
C LEU A 14 -5.94 15.38 -6.38
N GLU A 15 -5.86 14.41 -5.47
CA GLU A 15 -4.61 13.75 -5.09
C GLU A 15 -3.90 13.11 -6.30
N LEU A 16 -4.65 12.45 -7.19
CA LEU A 16 -4.11 11.88 -8.43
C LEU A 16 -3.54 12.97 -9.34
N ALA A 17 -4.25 14.08 -9.51
CA ALA A 17 -3.78 15.18 -10.35
C ALA A 17 -2.48 15.79 -9.81
N GLU A 18 -2.37 15.95 -8.49
CA GLU A 18 -1.14 16.41 -7.83
C GLU A 18 0.00 15.41 -8.00
N ALA A 19 -0.27 14.11 -7.82
CA ALA A 19 0.73 13.05 -8.02
C ALA A 19 1.26 13.03 -9.46
N MET A 20 0.38 13.12 -10.45
CA MET A 20 0.74 13.15 -11.88
C MET A 20 1.49 14.43 -12.29
N GLN A 21 1.36 15.52 -11.53
CA GLN A 21 2.17 16.74 -11.71
C GLN A 21 3.57 16.58 -11.10
N ALA A 22 3.68 15.86 -9.98
CA ALA A 22 4.95 15.64 -9.30
C ALA A 22 5.82 14.59 -10.01
N VAL A 23 5.21 13.51 -10.52
CA VAL A 23 5.88 12.45 -11.27
C VAL A 23 5.06 12.16 -12.51
N SER A 24 5.68 12.21 -13.69
CA SER A 24 4.96 11.99 -14.93
C SER A 24 4.52 10.53 -15.08
N TYR A 25 3.52 10.29 -15.92
CA TYR A 25 3.06 8.92 -16.22
C TYR A 25 4.20 8.04 -16.78
N ALA A 26 5.04 8.61 -17.65
CA ALA A 26 6.17 7.88 -18.23
C ALA A 26 7.22 7.54 -17.17
N ASP A 27 7.50 8.47 -16.25
CA ASP A 27 8.49 8.24 -15.18
C ASP A 27 8.01 7.17 -14.19
N VAL A 28 6.72 7.19 -13.81
CA VAL A 28 6.19 6.17 -12.89
C VAL A 28 6.10 4.79 -13.55
N GLU A 29 5.77 4.73 -14.85
CA GLU A 29 5.78 3.48 -15.61
C GLU A 29 7.20 2.92 -15.73
N HIS A 30 8.18 3.77 -16.03
CA HIS A 30 9.59 3.40 -16.06
C HIS A 30 10.08 2.90 -14.70
N ALA A 31 9.81 3.65 -13.63
CA ALA A 31 10.17 3.26 -12.27
C ALA A 31 9.50 1.93 -11.83
N ALA A 32 8.29 1.66 -12.30
CA ALA A 32 7.59 0.39 -12.05
C ALA A 32 8.24 -0.79 -12.80
N ALA A 33 8.75 -0.56 -14.00
CA ALA A 33 9.42 -1.56 -14.84
C ALA A 33 10.79 -1.97 -14.29
N GLU A 34 11.52 -1.03 -13.67
CA GLU A 34 12.83 -1.25 -13.02
C GLU A 34 12.72 -2.17 -11.78
N GLN A 35 11.50 -2.48 -11.31
CA GLN A 35 11.34 -3.24 -10.07
C GLN A 35 11.60 -4.74 -10.21
N PRO A 36 12.23 -5.37 -9.20
CA PRO A 36 12.38 -6.82 -9.13
C PRO A 36 11.04 -7.53 -9.24
N ARG A 37 11.01 -8.72 -9.84
CA ARG A 37 9.79 -9.52 -10.03
C ARG A 37 8.94 -9.55 -8.75
N PRO A 38 7.62 -9.28 -8.83
CA PRO A 38 6.78 -9.27 -7.64
C PRO A 38 6.68 -10.68 -7.02
N LEU A 39 6.45 -10.72 -5.71
CA LEU A 39 6.10 -11.97 -5.05
C LEU A 39 4.76 -12.52 -5.57
N ASN A 40 4.61 -13.84 -5.50
CA ASN A 40 3.41 -14.54 -5.94
C ASN A 40 2.28 -14.40 -4.91
N LEU A 41 1.49 -13.32 -5.01
CA LEU A 41 0.34 -13.08 -4.14
C LEU A 41 -0.70 -14.19 -4.22
N SER A 42 -1.08 -14.63 -5.42
CA SER A 42 -2.08 -15.69 -5.58
C SER A 42 -1.60 -16.98 -4.92
N GLY A 43 -0.35 -17.39 -5.15
CA GLY A 43 0.24 -18.55 -4.50
C GLY A 43 0.27 -18.46 -2.96
N ALA A 44 0.52 -17.27 -2.40
CA ALA A 44 0.50 -17.06 -0.95
C ALA A 44 -0.90 -17.27 -0.34
N LEU A 45 -1.96 -17.02 -1.12
CA LEU A 45 -3.37 -17.06 -0.70
C LEU A 45 -4.10 -18.36 -1.06
N THR A 46 -3.65 -19.11 -2.06
CA THR A 46 -4.29 -20.37 -2.50
C THR A 46 -3.74 -21.61 -1.80
N SER A 47 -2.80 -21.45 -0.87
CA SER A 47 -2.36 -22.55 -0.02
C SER A 47 -3.48 -22.97 0.94
N GLY A 48 -3.55 -24.26 1.26
CA GLY A 48 -4.63 -24.81 2.10
C GLY A 48 -4.70 -24.20 3.49
N GLY A 49 -5.88 -24.26 4.10
CA GLY A 49 -6.17 -23.67 5.41
C GLY A 49 -6.57 -22.19 5.34
N ILE A 50 -6.65 -21.55 6.50
CA ILE A 50 -6.99 -20.12 6.59
C ILE A 50 -5.74 -19.29 6.26
N ARG A 51 -5.87 -18.37 5.30
CA ARG A 51 -4.79 -17.46 4.87
C ARG A 51 -5.17 -16.03 5.20
N LEU A 52 -4.40 -15.41 6.11
CA LEU A 52 -4.69 -14.06 6.61
C LEU A 52 -3.97 -13.00 5.77
N ILE A 53 -4.72 -12.00 5.29
CA ILE A 53 -4.16 -10.72 4.85
C ILE A 53 -4.28 -9.75 6.04
N ALA A 54 -3.15 -9.37 6.63
CA ALA A 54 -3.14 -8.48 7.78
C ALA A 54 -2.98 -7.02 7.32
N GLU A 55 -3.86 -6.14 7.80
CA GLU A 55 -3.89 -4.73 7.37
C GLU A 55 -3.12 -3.82 8.33
N VAL A 56 -2.12 -3.12 7.80
CA VAL A 56 -1.41 -2.03 8.45
C VAL A 56 -2.23 -0.74 8.23
N LYS A 57 -2.87 -0.26 9.30
CA LYS A 57 -3.82 0.87 9.26
C LYS A 57 -3.74 1.72 10.53
N LYS A 58 -3.54 3.03 10.36
CA LYS A 58 -3.45 4.00 11.46
C LYS A 58 -4.82 4.47 11.96
N ALA A 59 -5.73 4.79 11.05
CA ALA A 59 -7.07 5.26 11.37
C ALA A 59 -8.14 4.65 10.44
N SER A 60 -9.41 4.76 10.82
CA SER A 60 -10.54 4.35 9.97
C SER A 60 -11.73 5.30 10.16
N PRO A 61 -12.61 5.46 9.15
CA PRO A 61 -13.71 6.42 9.25
C PRO A 61 -14.71 6.02 10.34
N SER A 62 -14.86 4.72 10.63
CA SER A 62 -15.78 4.20 11.64
C SER A 62 -15.25 4.23 13.07
N ARG A 63 -13.93 4.22 13.28
CA ARG A 63 -13.33 4.09 14.62
C ARG A 63 -12.29 5.18 14.97
N GLY A 64 -12.03 6.12 14.07
CA GLY A 64 -10.99 7.14 14.28
C GLY A 64 -9.59 6.54 14.35
N LEU A 65 -8.73 7.10 15.20
CA LEU A 65 -7.36 6.67 15.41
C LEU A 65 -7.31 5.30 16.12
N LEU A 66 -6.64 4.32 15.50
CA LEU A 66 -6.51 2.96 16.03
C LEU A 66 -5.21 2.77 16.81
N SER A 67 -4.12 3.38 16.33
CA SER A 67 -2.80 3.31 16.98
C SER A 67 -2.16 4.70 17.04
N PRO A 68 -2.00 5.28 18.24
CA PRO A 68 -1.31 6.56 18.39
C PRO A 68 0.19 6.45 18.11
N ASN A 69 0.80 5.30 18.43
CA ASN A 69 2.20 5.00 18.12
C ASN A 69 2.28 4.12 16.86
N PHE A 70 1.86 4.68 15.73
CA PHE A 70 1.80 3.95 14.48
C PHE A 70 3.19 3.78 13.87
N ASP A 71 3.69 2.54 13.88
CA ASP A 71 4.88 2.11 13.15
C ASP A 71 4.48 1.05 12.11
N PRO A 72 4.43 1.42 10.81
CA PRO A 72 3.99 0.51 9.76
C PRO A 72 4.97 -0.67 9.57
N VAL A 73 6.26 -0.45 9.78
CA VAL A 73 7.31 -1.47 9.62
C VAL A 73 7.23 -2.49 10.74
N HIS A 74 7.14 -2.03 12.00
CA HIS A 74 6.99 -2.91 13.15
C HIS A 74 5.72 -3.76 13.06
N LEU A 75 4.59 -3.17 12.67
CA LEU A 75 3.34 -3.91 12.46
C LEU A 75 3.48 -4.96 11.36
N ALA A 76 4.07 -4.60 10.22
CA ALA A 76 4.26 -5.55 9.12
C ALA A 76 5.15 -6.74 9.55
N HIS A 77 6.26 -6.50 10.24
CA HIS A 77 7.10 -7.58 10.78
C HIS A 77 6.34 -8.46 11.77
N THR A 78 5.56 -7.85 12.66
CA THR A 78 4.73 -8.57 13.64
C THR A 78 3.71 -9.46 12.94
N TYR A 79 3.04 -8.98 11.90
CA TYR A 79 2.08 -9.77 11.16
C TYR A 79 2.74 -10.93 10.41
N VAL A 80 3.86 -10.67 9.73
CA VAL A 80 4.63 -11.71 9.03
C VAL A 80 5.14 -12.78 10.00
N SER A 81 5.69 -12.39 11.17
CA SER A 81 6.21 -13.34 12.16
C SER A 81 5.12 -14.21 12.79
N ASN A 82 3.88 -13.72 12.81
CA ASN A 82 2.71 -14.45 13.29
C ASN A 82 1.92 -15.16 12.17
N GLY A 83 2.51 -15.30 10.98
CA GLY A 83 1.96 -16.15 9.91
C GLY A 83 0.99 -15.47 8.95
N ALA A 84 0.96 -14.14 8.88
CA ALA A 84 0.22 -13.44 7.82
C ALA A 84 0.72 -13.89 6.45
N ALA A 85 -0.22 -14.27 5.58
CA ALA A 85 0.06 -14.71 4.22
C ALA A 85 0.39 -13.53 3.30
N ALA A 86 -0.16 -12.36 3.57
CA ALA A 86 0.13 -11.10 2.89
C ALA A 86 -0.11 -9.92 3.82
N ILE A 87 0.49 -8.77 3.49
CA ILE A 87 0.30 -7.51 4.19
C ILE A 87 -0.49 -6.56 3.30
N SER A 88 -1.52 -5.93 3.85
CA SER A 88 -2.28 -4.85 3.22
C SER A 88 -1.87 -3.53 3.84
N CYS A 89 -1.35 -2.59 3.05
CA CYS A 89 -0.96 -1.27 3.53
C CYS A 89 -1.94 -0.21 3.05
N LEU A 90 -2.62 0.47 3.97
CA LEU A 90 -3.52 1.57 3.64
C LEU A 90 -2.70 2.82 3.29
N THR A 91 -2.90 3.37 2.08
CA THR A 91 -2.13 4.52 1.58
C THR A 91 -2.97 5.79 1.42
N ASP A 92 -4.27 5.73 1.76
CA ASP A 92 -5.18 6.86 1.63
C ASP A 92 -4.98 7.89 2.77
N PRO A 93 -4.69 9.18 2.44
CA PRO A 93 -4.45 10.22 3.45
C PRO A 93 -5.63 10.50 4.38
N ARG A 94 -6.88 10.31 3.93
CA ARG A 94 -8.08 10.47 4.76
C ARG A 94 -8.07 9.51 5.95
N PHE A 95 -7.38 8.38 5.82
CA PHE A 95 -7.20 7.39 6.88
C PHE A 95 -5.80 7.42 7.51
N GLN A 96 -5.09 8.52 7.31
CA GLN A 96 -3.70 8.72 7.73
C GLN A 96 -2.77 7.62 7.19
N GLY A 97 -3.08 7.14 5.98
CA GLY A 97 -2.21 6.29 5.18
C GLY A 97 -1.33 7.16 4.28
N GLU A 98 -0.18 6.61 3.89
CA GLU A 98 0.78 7.29 3.01
C GLU A 98 1.45 6.25 2.12
N LEU A 99 1.77 6.63 0.88
CA LEU A 99 2.55 5.77 -0.03
C LEU A 99 3.93 5.44 0.56
N ALA A 100 4.50 6.36 1.36
CA ALA A 100 5.75 6.14 2.08
C ALA A 100 5.68 4.95 3.05
N HIS A 101 4.54 4.69 3.70
CA HIS A 101 4.37 3.50 4.55
C HIS A 101 4.54 2.20 3.75
N LEU A 102 3.98 2.15 2.54
CA LEU A 102 4.12 0.99 1.63
C LEU A 102 5.58 0.79 1.24
N SER A 103 6.29 1.86 0.87
CA SER A 103 7.72 1.83 0.53
C SER A 103 8.56 1.35 1.72
N SER A 104 8.34 1.88 2.92
CA SER A 104 9.06 1.49 4.14
C SER A 104 8.85 0.02 4.51
N ILE A 105 7.62 -0.51 4.39
CA ILE A 105 7.35 -1.95 4.61
C ILE A 105 8.07 -2.81 3.58
N LYS A 106 8.11 -2.37 2.32
CA LYS A 106 8.85 -3.09 1.27
C LYS A 106 10.36 -3.05 1.51
N GLN A 107 10.91 -1.97 2.07
CA GLN A 107 12.33 -1.78 2.43
C GLN A 107 12.77 -2.59 3.63
N SER A 108 11.89 -2.82 4.61
CA SER A 108 12.27 -3.46 5.87
C SER A 108 12.59 -4.96 5.75
N GLY A 109 12.33 -5.57 4.59
CA GLY A 109 12.49 -7.00 4.36
C GLY A 109 11.28 -7.85 4.77
N ALA A 110 10.20 -7.24 5.29
CA ALA A 110 8.92 -7.95 5.48
C ALA A 110 8.39 -8.51 4.15
N SER A 111 8.61 -7.75 3.07
CA SER A 111 8.35 -8.12 1.67
C SER A 111 9.17 -9.30 1.14
N GLY A 112 10.18 -9.79 1.88
CA GLY A 112 10.91 -11.01 1.52
C GLY A 112 10.20 -12.29 1.95
N ARG A 113 9.19 -12.19 2.81
CA ARG A 113 8.46 -13.33 3.39
C ARG A 113 6.97 -13.34 3.05
N ALA A 114 6.38 -12.17 2.84
CA ALA A 114 4.97 -12.02 2.48
C ALA A 114 4.79 -10.92 1.42
N PRO A 115 3.94 -11.12 0.39
CA PRO A 115 3.54 -10.07 -0.54
C PRO A 115 2.91 -8.87 0.19
N VAL A 116 3.19 -7.67 -0.29
CA VAL A 116 2.62 -6.42 0.24
C VAL A 116 1.73 -5.79 -0.81
N ILE A 117 0.46 -5.56 -0.48
CA ILE A 117 -0.53 -4.95 -1.37
C ILE A 117 -0.83 -3.51 -0.94
N ARG A 118 -1.02 -2.63 -1.93
CA ARG A 118 -1.54 -1.28 -1.72
C ARG A 118 -3.05 -1.39 -1.54
N LYS A 119 -3.56 -0.88 -0.42
CA LYS A 119 -4.98 -0.70 -0.16
C LYS A 119 -5.31 0.78 -0.33
N ASP A 120 -6.04 1.10 -1.38
CA ASP A 120 -6.39 2.47 -1.76
C ASP A 120 -7.62 2.47 -2.69
N PHE A 121 -8.10 3.64 -3.07
CA PHE A 121 -9.13 3.83 -4.10
C PHE A 121 -8.45 4.00 -5.46
N ILE A 122 -8.33 2.90 -6.20
CA ILE A 122 -7.65 2.83 -7.50
C ILE A 122 -8.69 2.93 -8.62
N PHE A 123 -8.56 3.94 -9.48
CA PHE A 123 -9.39 4.13 -10.68
C PHE A 123 -8.59 4.59 -11.91
N ASP A 124 -7.29 4.81 -11.77
CA ASP A 124 -6.40 5.20 -12.86
C ASP A 124 -5.17 4.27 -12.95
N PRO A 125 -4.72 3.85 -14.15
CA PRO A 125 -3.51 3.04 -14.32
C PRO A 125 -2.25 3.64 -13.68
N TYR A 126 -2.14 4.97 -13.61
CA TYR A 126 -1.05 5.66 -12.91
C TYR A 126 -0.89 5.12 -11.48
N GLN A 127 -1.99 4.92 -10.76
CA GLN A 127 -1.97 4.44 -9.38
C GLN A 127 -1.48 2.98 -9.26
N VAL A 128 -1.67 2.18 -10.31
CA VAL A 128 -1.15 0.79 -10.39
C VAL A 128 0.36 0.82 -10.59
N TYR A 129 0.85 1.66 -11.51
CA TYR A 129 2.29 1.86 -11.70
C TYR A 129 2.93 2.44 -10.45
N GLU A 130 2.31 3.44 -9.82
CA GLU A 130 2.77 4.03 -8.57
C GLU A 130 2.85 3.00 -7.43
N ALA A 131 1.87 2.11 -7.31
CA ALA A 131 1.91 1.03 -6.33
C ALA A 131 3.08 0.05 -6.57
N ARG A 132 3.41 -0.18 -7.84
CA ARG A 132 4.52 -1.03 -8.26
C ARG A 132 5.86 -0.34 -8.01
N ALA A 133 5.99 0.93 -8.38
CA ALA A 133 7.18 1.78 -8.24
C ALA A 133 7.49 2.20 -6.79
N ALA A 134 6.51 2.14 -5.88
CA ALA A 134 6.71 2.41 -4.46
C ALA A 134 7.56 1.31 -3.82
N VAL A 135 8.89 1.44 -3.86
CA VAL A 135 9.87 0.41 -3.52
C VAL A 135 11.09 1.02 -2.81
N PRO A 136 12.09 0.22 -2.40
CA PRO A 136 13.33 0.76 -1.86
C PRO A 136 14.01 1.75 -2.80
N THR A 137 14.20 2.99 -2.34
CA THR A 137 15.31 3.78 -2.86
C THR A 137 16.57 3.09 -2.37
N ALA A 138 17.46 2.69 -3.28
CA ALA A 138 18.76 2.18 -2.88
C ALA A 138 19.43 3.25 -2.01
N SER A 139 19.75 2.89 -0.76
CA SER A 139 20.58 3.74 0.09
C SER A 139 21.91 3.90 -0.63
N SER A 140 22.23 5.15 -1.00
CA SER A 140 23.59 5.57 -1.36
C SER A 140 24.56 5.33 -0.21
#